data_AF-A0A6I6FYB5-F1
#
_entry.id   AF-A0A6I6FYB5-F1
#
_cell.length_a   1.000
_cell.length_b   1.000
_cell.length_c   1.000
_cell.angle_alpha   90.00
_cell.angle_beta   90.00
_cell.angle_gamma   90.00
#
_symmetry.space_group_name_H-M   'P 1'
#
loop_
_entity.id
_entity.type
_entity.pdbx_description
1 polymer ?
#
loop_
_entity_poly.entity_id
_entity_poly.type
_entity_poly.pdbx_seq_one_letter_code
_entity_poly.pdbx_strand_id
1 'polypeptide(L)'
;MASSPTPQSQPVLIRDLDSVASWRRGPAAVAAVSLRVDSEVTLEVDAVFPDRLLAVTTLSTSVSSLTGVFGDAGTRAWRSYLDDKDPSLLEALRLPAAWSRRFEVEAVLTLRPTPVNRGQLALDQALASASVEDPIAAARVLAFTVEAIEDLVDDLLDGALPESLVVVVEAALIDSAPFATYPFKARVEDGIAALGNRRSFDDLDLELFQTTLAESASMTRGAMAVHAGDGGPHATGTRYPVDPTAVPARLVRWSGAGHNEVFVVTEAAQEGDQAYEPGSPMRSQVYIDVHDVDDAEQSLRAYVADRSTGKVLKISPMQVTDHTPEGLDPVSDTLGSHGGRLVADLEYTFPARGDGVETSLHFGVIALHGPLPAVRADKVGTQLVKVDRLAMDFWHCRRQAATAAQLAQRLRQVQDRAQHAAATLDERARILNADADAHARQVDRTLGALARSLQRSSRRAANRLVEEVEARRQAWSTVSSDAPPPAPLLAELDAMMRNVA
;
A
#
# COMPACT_ATOMS: atom_id res chain seq x y z
N MET A 1 37.00 -5.96 -32.72
CA MET A 1 37.45 -4.87 -31.82
C MET A 1 36.77 -5.10 -30.50
N ALA A 2 37.53 -5.53 -29.49
CA ALA A 2 37.02 -5.75 -28.15
C ALA A 2 36.66 -4.38 -27.55
N SER A 3 35.39 -4.21 -27.17
CA SER A 3 34.90 -3.07 -26.42
C SER A 3 35.65 -3.02 -25.09
N SER A 4 36.47 -1.99 -24.91
CA SER A 4 37.06 -1.66 -23.62
C SER A 4 35.95 -1.56 -22.58
N PRO A 5 36.04 -2.23 -21.42
CA PRO A 5 35.06 -2.06 -20.36
C PRO A 5 35.07 -0.59 -19.92
N THR A 6 33.89 0.00 -19.89
CA THR A 6 33.62 1.31 -19.29
C THR A 6 34.31 1.36 -17.92
N PRO A 7 35.06 2.43 -17.58
CA PRO A 7 35.70 2.51 -16.27
C PRO A 7 34.60 2.42 -15.20
N GLN A 8 34.61 1.31 -14.44
CA GLN A 8 33.87 1.23 -13.20
C GLN A 8 34.37 2.40 -12.35
N SER A 9 33.47 3.35 -12.08
CA SER A 9 33.73 4.48 -11.18
C SER A 9 34.25 3.91 -9.87
N GLN A 10 35.54 4.07 -9.59
CA GLN A 10 36.10 3.66 -8.32
C GLN A 10 35.34 4.40 -7.20
N PRO A 11 35.02 3.74 -6.08
CA PRO A 11 34.39 4.39 -4.95
C PRO A 11 35.29 5.55 -4.48
N VAL A 12 34.78 6.77 -4.60
CA VAL A 12 35.52 7.98 -4.22
C VAL A 12 35.31 8.20 -2.73
N LEU A 13 36.39 8.07 -1.96
CA LEU A 13 36.44 8.57 -0.59
C LEU A 13 36.62 10.09 -0.63
N ILE A 14 35.58 10.85 -0.28
CA ILE A 14 35.73 12.29 -0.02
C ILE A 14 35.88 12.44 1.50
N ARG A 15 37.11 12.65 1.97
CA ARG A 15 37.41 13.15 3.32
C ARG A 15 37.59 14.65 3.21
N ASP A 16 36.51 15.42 3.36
CA ASP A 16 36.61 16.88 3.21
C ASP A 16 36.98 17.61 4.50
N LEU A 17 36.80 16.98 5.68
CA LEU A 17 37.22 17.46 6.99
C LEU A 17 37.47 16.23 7.89
N ASP A 18 38.36 16.31 8.88
CA ASP A 18 38.80 15.18 9.74
C ASP A 18 37.66 14.37 10.44
N SER A 19 36.41 14.81 10.32
CA SER A 19 35.21 14.17 10.89
C SER A 19 34.31 13.45 9.88
N VAL A 20 34.35 13.76 8.57
CA VAL A 20 33.40 13.20 7.60
C VAL A 20 34.03 12.07 6.79
N ALA A 21 33.39 10.90 6.80
CA ALA A 21 33.74 9.78 5.95
C ALA A 21 32.56 9.42 5.04
N SER A 22 32.85 9.21 3.76
CA SER A 22 31.84 8.86 2.76
C SER A 22 32.30 7.67 1.91
N TRP A 23 31.34 6.86 1.50
CA TRP A 23 31.51 5.78 0.54
C TRP A 23 30.36 5.82 -0.45
N ARG A 24 30.64 5.57 -1.73
CA ARG A 24 29.62 5.47 -2.77
C ARG A 24 30.01 4.41 -3.81
N ARG A 25 29.08 3.53 -4.14
CA ARG A 25 29.25 2.43 -5.11
C ARG A 25 29.21 2.89 -6.56
N GLY A 26 28.47 3.96 -6.85
CA GLY A 26 28.24 4.48 -8.19
C GLY A 26 26.99 5.36 -8.26
N PRO A 27 26.53 5.74 -9.46
CA PRO A 27 25.25 6.44 -9.65
C PRO A 27 24.06 5.49 -9.45
N ALA A 28 22.90 6.04 -9.05
CA ALA A 28 21.64 5.29 -9.02
C ALA A 28 21.16 4.99 -10.45
N ALA A 29 20.47 3.86 -10.64
CA ALA A 29 19.86 3.48 -11.90
C ALA A 29 18.53 4.20 -12.16
N VAL A 30 17.73 4.46 -11.12
CA VAL A 30 16.54 5.33 -11.22
C VAL A 30 16.76 6.62 -10.45
N ALA A 31 16.92 6.52 -9.14
CA ALA A 31 17.13 7.68 -8.29
C ALA A 31 17.72 7.26 -6.96
N ALA A 32 18.63 8.09 -6.46
CA ALA A 32 19.18 7.95 -5.13
C ALA A 32 18.15 8.44 -4.12
N VAL A 33 17.79 7.58 -3.18
CA VAL A 33 16.92 7.90 -2.06
C VAL A 33 17.80 7.92 -0.82
N SER A 34 17.88 9.09 -0.18
CA SER A 34 18.75 9.32 0.97
C SER A 34 17.89 9.37 2.24
N LEU A 35 18.17 8.50 3.20
CA LEU A 35 17.55 8.53 4.52
C LEU A 35 18.60 8.76 5.59
N ARG A 36 18.26 9.65 6.51
CA ARG A 36 19.03 9.91 7.71
C ARG A 36 18.65 8.88 8.77
N VAL A 37 19.60 8.04 9.16
CA VAL A 37 19.41 7.03 10.22
C VAL A 37 19.41 7.71 11.59
N ASP A 38 20.34 8.65 11.78
CA ASP A 38 20.45 9.50 12.96
C ASP A 38 21.16 10.82 12.65
N SER A 39 21.54 11.61 13.65
CA SER A 39 22.24 12.88 13.42
C SER A 39 23.55 12.74 12.64
N GLU A 40 24.21 11.58 12.68
CA GLU A 40 25.55 11.39 12.14
C GLU A 40 25.62 10.53 10.88
N VAL A 41 24.63 9.68 10.61
CA VAL A 41 24.65 8.70 9.54
C VAL A 41 23.51 8.93 8.54
N THR A 42 23.90 9.07 7.27
CA THR A 42 22.99 9.07 6.13
C THR A 42 23.31 7.88 5.24
N LEU A 43 22.27 7.13 4.88
CA LEU A 43 22.35 6.02 3.95
C LEU A 43 21.63 6.40 2.67
N GLU A 44 22.19 6.01 1.52
CA GLU A 44 21.54 6.18 0.23
C GLU A 44 21.37 4.82 -0.44
N VAL A 45 20.22 4.62 -1.09
CA VAL A 45 19.94 3.44 -1.91
C VAL A 45 19.42 3.88 -3.27
N ASP A 46 19.42 2.95 -4.21
CA ASP A 46 18.65 3.11 -5.45
C ASP A 46 17.18 2.74 -5.20
N ALA A 47 16.24 3.57 -5.63
CA ALA A 47 14.80 3.27 -5.56
C ALA A 47 14.43 1.90 -6.16
N VAL A 48 15.16 1.41 -7.16
CA VAL A 48 14.94 0.08 -7.77
C VAL A 48 15.49 -1.05 -6.90
N PHE A 49 16.48 -0.81 -6.06
CA PHE A 49 17.08 -1.82 -5.21
C PHE A 49 17.17 -1.28 -3.78
N PRO A 50 16.02 -1.09 -3.10
CA PRO A 50 16.01 -0.47 -1.78
C PRO A 50 16.68 -1.34 -0.71
N ASP A 51 17.02 -2.59 -1.03
CA ASP A 51 17.82 -3.50 -0.20
C ASP A 51 19.33 -3.32 -0.37
N ARG A 52 19.78 -2.55 -1.37
CA ARG A 52 21.20 -2.41 -1.73
C ARG A 52 21.68 -0.98 -1.47
N LEU A 53 22.76 -0.91 -0.71
CA LEU A 53 23.40 0.35 -0.37
C LEU A 53 24.11 0.95 -1.59
N LEU A 54 23.78 2.21 -1.89
CA LEU A 54 24.41 3.02 -2.92
C LEU A 54 25.52 3.90 -2.32
N ALA A 55 25.25 4.51 -1.17
CA ALA A 55 26.22 5.32 -0.45
C ALA A 55 25.97 5.31 1.06
N VAL A 56 27.03 5.63 1.80
CA VAL A 56 27.02 5.87 3.24
C VAL A 56 27.82 7.12 3.51
N THR A 57 27.25 8.04 4.27
CA THR A 57 27.94 9.23 4.74
C THR A 57 27.83 9.29 6.25
N THR A 58 28.97 9.41 6.93
CA THR A 58 29.06 9.53 8.39
C THR A 58 29.77 10.83 8.77
N LEU A 59 29.18 11.61 9.68
CA LEU A 59 29.77 12.85 10.21
C LEU A 59 30.77 12.63 11.35
N SER A 60 30.89 11.39 11.83
CA SER A 60 31.89 10.98 12.81
C SER A 60 32.41 9.58 12.48
N THR A 61 33.53 9.19 13.08
CA THR A 61 34.02 7.80 13.02
C THR A 61 33.26 6.86 13.95
N SER A 62 32.33 7.37 14.77
CA SER A 62 31.44 6.58 15.59
C SER A 62 30.32 5.99 14.74
N VAL A 63 30.26 4.66 14.69
CA VAL A 63 29.35 3.90 13.81
C VAL A 63 28.33 3.06 14.58
N SER A 64 28.01 3.44 15.82
CA SER A 64 26.99 2.75 16.63
C SER A 64 25.67 2.61 15.87
N SER A 65 25.31 3.62 15.08
CA SER A 65 24.03 3.67 14.36
C SER A 65 23.98 2.75 13.14
N LEU A 66 25.14 2.40 12.55
CA LEU A 66 25.19 1.31 11.56
C LEU A 66 24.89 -0.05 12.19
N THR A 67 25.13 -0.22 13.49
CA THR A 67 24.75 -1.44 14.22
C THR A 67 23.24 -1.56 14.32
N GLY A 68 22.52 -0.45 14.50
CA GLY A 68 21.05 -0.44 14.49
C GLY A 68 20.44 -0.81 13.14
N VAL A 69 21.17 -0.59 12.04
CA VAL A 69 20.70 -0.91 10.68
C VAL A 69 21.14 -2.30 10.22
N PHE A 70 22.42 -2.63 10.39
CA PHE A 70 23.05 -3.82 9.78
C PHE A 70 23.57 -4.82 10.82
N GLY A 71 23.35 -4.57 12.12
CA GLY A 71 24.02 -5.29 13.19
C GLY A 71 25.55 -5.12 13.15
N ASP A 72 26.26 -6.06 13.78
CA ASP A 72 27.73 -6.04 13.86
C ASP A 72 28.41 -6.15 12.48
N ALA A 73 27.70 -6.64 11.47
CA ALA A 73 28.22 -6.73 10.10
C ALA A 73 28.49 -5.35 9.49
N GLY A 74 27.57 -4.39 9.66
CA GLY A 74 27.73 -3.04 9.11
C GLY A 74 28.89 -2.28 9.73
N THR A 75 29.01 -2.35 11.05
CA THR A 75 30.10 -1.70 11.78
C THR A 75 31.46 -2.27 11.39
N ARG A 76 31.56 -3.60 11.21
CA ARG A 76 32.79 -4.24 10.72
C ARG A 76 33.13 -3.83 9.28
N ALA A 77 32.15 -3.82 8.38
CA ALA A 77 32.34 -3.41 7.00
C ALA A 77 32.80 -1.94 6.90
N TRP A 78 32.20 -1.04 7.69
CA TRP A 78 32.60 0.36 7.72
C TRP A 78 34.01 0.56 8.26
N ARG A 79 34.37 -0.12 9.35
CA ARG A 79 35.74 -0.06 9.90
C ARG A 79 36.78 -0.58 8.90
N SER A 80 36.53 -1.72 8.27
CA SER A 80 37.41 -2.24 7.22
C SER A 80 37.54 -1.27 6.04
N TYR A 81 36.46 -0.60 5.63
CA TYR A 81 36.56 0.45 4.63
C TYR A 81 37.39 1.67 5.11
N LEU A 82 37.23 2.07 6.38
CA LEU A 82 38.02 3.19 6.92
C LEU A 82 39.52 2.86 7.00
N ASP A 83 39.85 1.64 7.42
CA ASP A 83 41.21 1.15 7.67
C ASP A 83 41.92 0.75 6.36
N ASP A 84 41.29 -0.14 5.57
CA ASP A 84 41.92 -0.81 4.42
C ASP A 84 41.47 -0.23 3.07
N LYS A 85 40.49 0.69 3.06
CA LYS A 85 39.85 1.22 1.83
C LYS A 85 39.21 0.14 0.96
N ASP A 86 38.89 -1.03 1.52
CA ASP A 86 38.19 -2.09 0.81
C ASP A 86 36.67 -1.84 0.82
N PRO A 87 36.05 -1.51 -0.34
CA PRO A 87 34.61 -1.31 -0.43
C PRO A 87 33.82 -2.62 -0.47
N SER A 88 34.47 -3.78 -0.66
CA SER A 88 33.80 -5.05 -0.96
C SER A 88 32.82 -5.50 0.11
N LEU A 89 33.16 -5.26 1.38
CA LEU A 89 32.28 -5.58 2.51
C LEU A 89 31.05 -4.68 2.56
N LEU A 90 31.18 -3.39 2.24
CA LEU A 90 30.04 -2.46 2.16
C LEU A 90 29.14 -2.81 0.97
N GLU A 91 29.72 -3.19 -0.16
CA GLU A 91 29.00 -3.65 -1.35
C GLU A 91 28.18 -4.93 -1.15
N ALA A 92 28.65 -5.79 -0.24
CA ALA A 92 27.99 -7.02 0.15
C ALA A 92 26.86 -6.81 1.16
N LEU A 93 26.82 -5.67 1.87
CA LEU A 93 25.74 -5.38 2.81
C LEU A 93 24.39 -5.32 2.10
N ARG A 94 23.37 -5.83 2.80
CA ARG A 94 21.97 -5.72 2.42
C ARG A 94 21.20 -5.13 3.58
N LEU A 95 20.30 -4.21 3.25
CA LEU A 95 19.41 -3.63 4.25
C LEU A 95 18.40 -4.70 4.70
N PRO A 96 18.13 -4.81 6.01
CA PRO A 96 17.04 -5.64 6.50
C PRO A 96 15.70 -5.19 5.92
N ALA A 97 14.72 -6.09 5.90
CA ALA A 97 13.40 -5.84 5.29
C ALA A 97 12.71 -4.56 5.80
N ALA A 98 12.81 -4.25 7.10
CA ALA A 98 12.25 -3.03 7.68
C ALA A 98 12.86 -1.76 7.08
N TRP A 99 14.19 -1.69 6.98
CA TRP A 99 14.89 -0.57 6.36
C TRP A 99 14.63 -0.49 4.86
N SER A 100 14.66 -1.62 4.16
CA SER A 100 14.31 -1.70 2.74
C SER A 100 12.89 -1.15 2.49
N ARG A 101 11.93 -1.48 3.36
CA ARG A 101 10.56 -0.93 3.28
C ARG A 101 10.52 0.56 3.55
N ARG A 102 11.27 1.07 4.54
CA ARG A 102 11.37 2.52 4.82
C ARG A 102 11.92 3.29 3.62
N PHE A 103 12.97 2.78 2.98
CA PHE A 103 13.49 3.35 1.74
C PHE A 103 12.50 3.27 0.57
N GLU A 104 11.75 2.17 0.44
CA GLU A 104 10.72 2.06 -0.58
C GLU A 104 9.61 3.11 -0.40
N VAL A 105 9.14 3.33 0.84
CA VAL A 105 8.15 4.38 1.13
C VAL A 105 8.71 5.77 0.85
N GLU A 106 9.96 6.03 1.22
CA GLU A 106 10.63 7.31 0.91
C GLU A 106 10.79 7.52 -0.61
N ALA A 107 11.11 6.45 -1.34
CA ALA A 107 11.15 6.46 -2.80
C ALA A 107 9.78 6.82 -3.37
N VAL A 108 8.68 6.29 -2.82
CA VAL A 108 7.31 6.65 -3.23
C VAL A 108 7.00 8.11 -2.91
N LEU A 109 7.37 8.62 -1.74
CA LEU A 109 7.16 10.02 -1.37
C LEU A 109 7.86 10.99 -2.34
N THR A 110 9.05 10.60 -2.80
CA THR A 110 9.93 11.45 -3.60
C THR A 110 9.67 11.32 -5.11
N LEU A 111 9.43 10.09 -5.58
CA LEU A 111 9.50 9.73 -7.00
C LEU A 111 8.17 9.26 -7.58
N ARG A 112 7.05 9.30 -6.85
CA ARG A 112 5.78 8.77 -7.36
C ARG A 112 5.35 9.48 -8.66
N PRO A 113 5.19 8.73 -9.78
CA PRO A 113 4.67 9.29 -11.02
C PRO A 113 3.16 9.53 -10.95
N THR A 114 2.42 8.65 -10.25
CA THR A 114 0.96 8.74 -10.12
C THR A 114 0.57 9.31 -8.77
N PRO A 115 -0.63 9.91 -8.65
CA PRO A 115 -1.16 10.28 -7.36
C PRO A 115 -1.32 9.01 -6.52
N VAL A 116 -0.96 9.10 -5.24
CA VAL A 116 -1.18 8.05 -4.24
C VAL A 116 -2.10 8.66 -3.21
N ASN A 117 -3.13 7.91 -2.80
CA ASN A 117 -4.02 8.35 -1.73
C ASN A 117 -3.18 8.75 -0.50
N ARG A 118 -3.40 9.97 0.00
CA ARG A 118 -2.58 10.58 1.06
C ARG A 118 -2.67 9.77 2.36
N GLY A 119 -3.87 9.28 2.72
CA GLY A 119 -4.08 8.40 3.86
C GLY A 119 -3.32 7.08 3.74
N GLN A 120 -3.34 6.46 2.56
CA GLN A 120 -2.65 5.18 2.34
C GLN A 120 -1.14 5.35 2.49
N LEU A 121 -0.58 6.40 1.89
CA LEU A 121 0.85 6.69 1.99
C LEU A 121 1.26 7.01 3.43
N ALA A 122 0.41 7.72 4.17
CA ALA A 122 0.66 8.03 5.57
C ALA A 122 0.69 6.77 6.44
N LEU A 123 -0.23 5.84 6.24
CA LEU A 123 -0.22 4.54 6.94
C LEU A 123 1.06 3.75 6.61
N ASP A 124 1.44 3.70 5.34
CA ASP A 124 2.69 3.05 4.91
C ASP A 124 3.92 3.69 5.57
N GLN A 125 3.97 5.02 5.66
CA GLN A 125 5.07 5.75 6.29
C GLN A 125 5.12 5.54 7.81
N ALA A 126 3.96 5.53 8.48
CA ALA A 126 3.87 5.25 9.91
C ALA A 126 4.36 3.83 10.22
N LEU A 127 3.87 2.83 9.48
CA LEU A 127 4.29 1.43 9.64
C LEU A 127 5.77 1.22 9.34
N ALA A 128 6.29 1.83 8.27
CA ALA A 128 7.70 1.73 7.94
C ALA A 128 8.59 2.36 9.03
N SER A 129 8.18 3.48 9.62
CA SER A 129 8.89 4.12 10.74
C SER A 129 8.86 3.25 12.00
N ALA A 130 7.69 2.69 12.34
CA ALA A 130 7.54 1.77 13.45
C ALA A 130 8.42 0.51 13.28
N SER A 131 8.52 -0.02 12.05
CA SER A 131 9.28 -1.24 11.76
C SER A 131 10.78 -1.12 11.97
N VAL A 132 11.32 0.10 11.96
CA VAL A 132 12.73 0.39 12.26
C VAL A 132 12.91 1.01 13.64
N GLU A 133 11.97 0.72 14.54
CA GLU A 133 12.00 1.13 15.96
C GLU A 133 11.98 2.65 16.16
N ASP A 134 11.32 3.40 15.27
CA ASP A 134 11.11 4.85 15.37
C ASP A 134 9.62 5.19 15.63
N PRO A 135 9.09 4.89 16.84
CA PRO A 135 7.68 5.10 17.17
C PRO A 135 7.31 6.58 17.24
N ILE A 136 8.28 7.49 17.47
CA ILE A 136 8.04 8.93 17.51
C ILE A 136 7.76 9.45 16.10
N ALA A 137 8.52 9.03 15.09
CA ALA A 137 8.23 9.37 13.71
C ALA A 137 6.88 8.78 13.25
N ALA A 138 6.58 7.53 13.64
CA ALA A 138 5.30 6.90 13.34
C ALA A 138 4.11 7.70 13.92
N ALA A 139 4.17 8.04 15.21
CA ALA A 139 3.16 8.85 15.89
C ALA A 139 2.99 10.24 15.24
N ARG A 140 4.11 10.87 14.84
CA ARG A 140 4.10 12.18 14.18
C ARG A 140 3.39 12.14 12.84
N VAL A 141 3.68 11.13 12.02
CA VAL A 141 3.02 10.94 10.72
C VAL A 141 1.51 10.82 10.94
N LEU A 142 1.07 9.89 11.79
CA LEU A 142 -0.35 9.69 12.10
C LEU A 142 -1.04 10.96 12.58
N ALA A 143 -0.39 11.75 13.43
CA ALA A 143 -0.95 13.00 13.96
C ALA A 143 -1.15 14.06 12.87
N PHE A 144 -0.24 14.19 11.91
CA PHE A 144 -0.35 15.20 10.83
C PHE A 144 -1.23 14.76 9.67
N THR A 145 -1.56 13.48 9.56
CA THR A 145 -2.28 12.92 8.41
C THR A 145 -3.61 12.28 8.80
N VAL A 146 -4.10 12.50 10.02
CA VAL A 146 -5.33 11.87 10.52
C VAL A 146 -6.54 12.16 9.63
N GLU A 147 -6.67 13.38 9.11
CA GLU A 147 -7.76 13.77 8.22
C GLU A 147 -7.67 12.99 6.89
N ALA A 148 -6.48 12.90 6.30
CA ALA A 148 -6.28 12.11 5.08
C ALA A 148 -6.52 10.60 5.28
N ILE A 149 -6.34 10.09 6.50
CA ILE A 149 -6.65 8.71 6.86
C ILE A 149 -8.17 8.52 6.99
N GLU A 150 -8.89 9.49 7.55
CA GLU A 150 -10.35 9.46 7.58
C GLU A 150 -10.96 9.57 6.20
N ASP A 151 -10.47 10.48 5.35
CA ASP A 151 -10.89 10.58 3.94
C ASP A 151 -10.70 9.23 3.22
N LEU A 152 -9.60 8.52 3.49
CA LEU A 152 -9.38 7.17 2.96
C LEU A 152 -10.41 6.16 3.48
N VAL A 153 -10.76 6.22 4.76
CA VAL A 153 -11.77 5.33 5.35
C VAL A 153 -13.14 5.63 4.74
N ASP A 154 -13.51 6.90 4.59
CA ASP A 154 -14.77 7.32 3.98
C ASP A 154 -14.82 6.91 2.49
N ASP A 155 -13.75 7.16 1.72
CA ASP A 155 -13.61 6.70 0.32
C ASP A 155 -13.82 5.18 0.20
N LEU A 156 -13.25 4.41 1.15
CA LEU A 156 -13.46 2.98 1.19
C LEU A 156 -14.93 2.68 1.48
N LEU A 157 -15.50 3.20 2.57
CA LEU A 157 -16.89 2.96 3.02
C LEU A 157 -17.94 3.32 1.96
N ASP A 158 -17.70 4.38 1.19
CA ASP A 158 -18.55 4.84 0.09
C ASP A 158 -18.36 4.04 -1.20
N GLY A 159 -17.35 3.15 -1.24
CA GLY A 159 -17.04 2.32 -2.41
C GLY A 159 -16.33 3.07 -3.54
N ALA A 160 -15.74 4.24 -3.25
CA ALA A 160 -14.90 4.98 -4.19
C ALA A 160 -13.58 4.25 -4.49
N LEU A 161 -13.17 3.34 -3.61
CA LEU A 161 -11.99 2.49 -3.75
C LEU A 161 -12.36 1.00 -3.80
N PRO A 162 -11.53 0.16 -4.46
CA PRO A 162 -11.77 -1.28 -4.54
C PRO A 162 -11.91 -1.92 -3.16
N GLU A 163 -12.91 -2.81 -3.00
CA GLU A 163 -13.21 -3.46 -1.73
C GLU A 163 -12.04 -4.29 -1.17
N SER A 164 -11.19 -4.83 -2.04
CA SER A 164 -9.96 -5.52 -1.64
C SER A 164 -9.00 -4.65 -0.80
N LEU A 165 -9.06 -3.32 -0.90
CA LEU A 165 -8.26 -2.41 -0.09
C LEU A 165 -8.77 -2.26 1.34
N VAL A 166 -10.04 -2.55 1.62
CA VAL A 166 -10.62 -2.44 2.97
C VAL A 166 -9.82 -3.26 3.97
N VAL A 167 -9.52 -4.52 3.65
CA VAL A 167 -8.75 -5.43 4.54
C VAL A 167 -7.31 -4.96 4.73
N VAL A 168 -6.70 -4.42 3.68
CA VAL A 168 -5.32 -3.92 3.75
C VAL A 168 -5.24 -2.71 4.64
N VAL A 169 -6.16 -1.77 4.47
CA VAL A 169 -6.22 -0.53 5.24
C VAL A 169 -6.65 -0.80 6.68
N GLU A 170 -7.64 -1.66 6.91
CA GLU A 170 -8.03 -2.11 8.26
C GLU A 170 -6.82 -2.73 8.99
N ALA A 171 -6.10 -3.66 8.36
CA ALA A 171 -4.91 -4.26 8.94
C ALA A 171 -3.81 -3.23 9.22
N ALA A 172 -3.58 -2.28 8.30
CA ALA A 172 -2.60 -1.22 8.48
C ALA A 172 -2.98 -0.24 9.61
N LEU A 173 -4.27 0.06 9.77
CA LEU A 173 -4.80 0.84 10.88
C LEU A 173 -4.62 0.11 12.20
N ILE A 174 -4.95 -1.18 12.27
CA ILE A 174 -4.72 -2.02 13.46
C ILE A 174 -3.24 -2.04 13.85
N ASP A 175 -2.35 -2.26 12.88
CA ASP A 175 -0.91 -2.33 13.11
C ASP A 175 -0.32 -0.97 13.51
N SER A 176 -0.93 0.14 13.09
CA SER A 176 -0.46 1.51 13.40
C SER A 176 -1.10 2.13 14.65
N ALA A 177 -2.26 1.63 15.09
CA ALA A 177 -3.02 2.13 16.24
C ALA A 177 -2.20 2.23 17.55
N PRO A 178 -1.27 1.32 17.89
CA PRO A 178 -0.44 1.45 19.08
C PRO A 178 0.42 2.72 19.12
N PHE A 179 0.71 3.33 17.97
CA PHE A 179 1.51 4.54 17.85
C PHE A 179 0.67 5.82 17.82
N ALA A 180 -0.66 5.71 17.71
CA ALA A 180 -1.55 6.87 17.72
C ALA A 180 -1.61 7.50 19.13
N THR A 181 -1.38 8.81 19.20
CA THR A 181 -1.45 9.57 20.46
C THR A 181 -2.79 10.29 20.61
N TYR A 182 -3.17 10.65 21.84
CA TYR A 182 -4.34 11.50 22.08
C TYR A 182 -4.18 12.87 21.39
N PRO A 183 -5.22 13.45 20.77
CA PRO A 183 -6.61 12.95 20.66
C PRO A 183 -6.88 12.02 19.45
N PHE A 184 -5.90 11.77 18.60
CA PHE A 184 -6.06 11.05 17.33
C PHE A 184 -6.33 9.55 17.46
N LYS A 185 -5.94 8.96 18.59
CA LYS A 185 -6.15 7.53 18.86
C LYS A 185 -7.62 7.09 18.68
N ALA A 186 -8.58 7.87 19.21
CA ALA A 186 -10.00 7.55 19.08
C ALA A 186 -10.45 7.52 17.62
N ARG A 187 -9.99 8.48 16.80
CA ARG A 187 -10.31 8.57 15.37
C ARG A 187 -9.80 7.35 14.58
N VAL A 188 -8.58 6.89 14.89
CA VAL A 188 -8.02 5.65 14.30
C VAL A 188 -8.84 4.43 14.73
N GLU A 189 -9.22 4.33 16.01
CA GLU A 189 -10.06 3.24 16.53
C GLU A 189 -11.47 3.23 15.91
N ASP A 190 -12.06 4.41 15.69
CA ASP A 190 -13.35 4.58 15.02
C ASP A 190 -13.28 4.10 13.56
N GLY A 191 -12.21 4.46 12.84
CA GLY A 191 -11.97 3.97 11.47
C GLY A 191 -11.82 2.45 11.40
N ILE A 192 -11.11 1.83 12.34
CA ILE A 192 -10.99 0.36 12.45
C ILE A 192 -12.37 -0.27 12.66
N ALA A 193 -13.16 0.26 13.60
CA ALA A 193 -14.50 -0.25 13.89
C ALA A 193 -15.43 -0.11 12.68
N ALA A 194 -15.37 1.01 11.95
CA ALA A 194 -16.18 1.25 10.77
C ALA A 194 -15.88 0.24 9.65
N LEU A 195 -14.60 0.03 9.32
CA LEU A 195 -14.19 -0.94 8.30
C LEU A 195 -14.52 -2.38 8.72
N GLY A 196 -14.32 -2.74 10.00
CA GLY A 196 -14.59 -4.07 10.53
C GLY A 196 -16.06 -4.49 10.46
N ASN A 197 -17.00 -3.54 10.55
CA ASN A 197 -18.44 -3.79 10.51
C ASN A 197 -18.98 -4.06 9.09
N ARG A 198 -18.22 -3.78 8.03
CA ARG A 198 -18.71 -3.82 6.65
C ARG A 198 -18.63 -5.20 5.97
N ARG A 199 -18.04 -6.23 6.59
CA ARG A 199 -17.63 -7.48 5.92
C ARG A 199 -18.72 -8.18 5.08
N SER A 200 -18.51 -8.22 3.77
CA SER A 200 -18.79 -9.38 2.90
C SER A 200 -17.73 -9.44 1.80
N PHE A 201 -16.95 -10.52 1.74
CA PHE A 201 -15.93 -10.71 0.70
C PHE A 201 -16.51 -11.54 -0.45
N ASP A 202 -16.40 -11.08 -1.69
CA ASP A 202 -16.63 -11.90 -2.89
C ASP A 202 -15.30 -12.12 -3.66
N ASP A 203 -15.10 -13.34 -4.17
CA ASP A 203 -13.92 -13.73 -4.95
C ASP A 203 -13.85 -12.95 -6.29
N LEU A 204 -14.98 -12.42 -6.74
CA LEU A 204 -15.12 -11.64 -7.97
C LEU A 204 -14.32 -10.32 -7.95
N ASP A 205 -14.27 -9.63 -6.81
CA ASP A 205 -13.55 -8.34 -6.68
C ASP A 205 -12.03 -8.51 -6.74
N LEU A 206 -11.54 -9.69 -6.32
CA LEU A 206 -10.14 -10.05 -6.43
C LEU A 206 -9.74 -10.32 -7.88
N GLU A 207 -10.59 -11.01 -8.64
CA GLU A 207 -10.37 -11.27 -10.07
C GLU A 207 -10.39 -9.95 -10.87
N LEU A 208 -11.27 -9.01 -10.51
CA LEU A 208 -11.32 -7.68 -11.11
C LEU A 208 -10.03 -6.90 -10.84
N PHE A 209 -9.53 -6.87 -9.61
CA PHE A 209 -8.28 -6.18 -9.25
C PHE A 209 -7.05 -6.75 -9.99
N GLN A 210 -6.97 -8.08 -10.10
CA GLN A 210 -5.90 -8.76 -10.85
C GLN A 210 -5.96 -8.45 -12.34
N THR A 211 -7.16 -8.34 -12.91
CA THR A 211 -7.37 -8.00 -14.33
C THR A 211 -6.96 -6.54 -14.60
N THR A 212 -7.35 -5.58 -13.76
CA THR A 212 -6.95 -4.17 -13.88
C THR A 212 -5.43 -3.99 -13.80
N LEU A 213 -4.75 -4.78 -12.96
CA LEU A 213 -3.29 -4.78 -12.89
C LEU A 213 -2.63 -5.38 -14.14
N ALA A 214 -3.21 -6.45 -14.69
CA ALA A 214 -2.72 -7.06 -15.93
C ALA A 214 -2.90 -6.10 -17.13
N GLU A 215 -4.02 -5.38 -17.19
CA GLU A 215 -4.28 -4.35 -18.20
C GLU A 215 -3.32 -3.16 -18.06
N SER A 216 -3.10 -2.68 -16.83
CA SER A 216 -2.13 -1.60 -16.55
C SER A 216 -0.70 -1.99 -16.96
N ALA A 217 -0.30 -3.24 -16.70
CA ALA A 217 0.99 -3.77 -17.14
C ALA A 217 1.08 -4.00 -18.66
N SER A 218 -0.07 -4.17 -19.35
CA SER A 218 -0.15 -4.31 -20.81
C SER A 218 -0.02 -2.95 -21.52
N MET A 219 -0.56 -1.88 -20.94
CA MET A 219 -0.42 -0.51 -21.48
C MET A 219 1.04 -0.06 -21.51
N THR A 220 1.86 -0.48 -20.54
CA THR A 220 3.31 -0.20 -20.51
C THR A 220 4.07 -0.90 -21.65
N ARG A 221 3.59 -2.07 -22.13
CA ARG A 221 4.19 -2.73 -23.32
C ARG A 221 3.76 -2.09 -24.63
N GLY A 222 2.56 -1.52 -24.69
CA GLY A 222 2.04 -0.80 -25.85
C GLY A 222 2.65 0.60 -26.05
N ALA A 223 3.17 1.22 -24.98
CA ALA A 223 3.76 2.56 -25.01
C ALA A 223 5.20 2.64 -25.57
N MET A 224 5.71 1.57 -26.19
CA MET A 224 6.91 1.63 -27.05
C MET A 224 6.61 2.17 -28.46
N ALA A 225 5.53 2.93 -28.63
CA ALA A 225 5.33 3.76 -29.82
C ALA A 225 6.27 4.97 -29.73
N VAL A 226 7.49 4.80 -30.26
CA VAL A 226 8.46 5.87 -30.50
C VAL A 226 7.85 6.88 -31.48
N HIS A 227 7.10 7.85 -30.99
CA HIS A 227 6.86 9.09 -31.73
C HIS A 227 7.98 10.08 -31.44
N ALA A 228 9.14 9.80 -32.02
CA ALA A 228 10.19 10.80 -32.21
C ALA A 228 9.81 11.69 -33.40
N GLY A 229 8.80 12.53 -33.23
CA GLY A 229 8.67 13.74 -34.03
C GLY A 229 9.35 14.86 -33.26
N ASP A 230 10.62 15.15 -33.57
CA ASP A 230 11.16 16.49 -33.28
C ASP A 230 10.24 17.46 -34.02
N GLY A 231 9.43 18.22 -33.27
CA GLY A 231 8.53 19.21 -33.85
C GLY A 231 9.36 20.19 -34.68
N GLY A 232 9.15 20.19 -35.99
CA GLY A 232 9.67 21.26 -36.83
C GLY A 232 9.10 22.60 -36.38
N PRO A 233 9.76 23.74 -36.72
CA PRO A 233 9.40 25.09 -36.28
C PRO A 233 8.00 25.60 -36.73
N HIS A 234 7.17 24.74 -37.32
CA HIS A 234 5.87 25.07 -37.89
C HIS A 234 4.68 24.31 -37.29
N ALA A 235 4.89 23.47 -36.28
CA ALA A 235 3.78 22.79 -35.59
C ALA A 235 3.14 23.75 -34.57
N THR A 236 1.89 24.14 -34.80
CA THR A 236 1.02 24.75 -33.79
C THR A 236 0.85 23.76 -32.64
N GLY A 237 1.60 23.98 -31.55
CA GLY A 237 1.65 23.07 -30.41
C GLY A 237 2.83 22.08 -30.47
N THR A 238 3.88 22.32 -29.69
CA THR A 238 4.97 21.34 -29.46
C THR A 238 4.83 20.74 -28.08
N ARG A 239 5.09 19.43 -27.94
CA ARG A 239 5.03 18.74 -26.64
C ARG A 239 6.42 18.30 -26.16
N TYR A 240 6.72 18.52 -24.88
CA TYR A 240 7.96 18.12 -24.23
C TYR A 240 7.70 17.21 -23.02
N PRO A 241 8.57 16.24 -22.74
CA PRO A 241 8.47 15.44 -21.53
C PRO A 241 8.86 16.28 -20.32
N VAL A 242 8.18 16.08 -19.19
CA VAL A 242 8.66 16.54 -17.88
C VAL A 242 9.92 15.78 -17.49
N ASP A 243 10.90 16.52 -16.98
CA ASP A 243 12.11 15.97 -16.36
C ASP A 243 11.82 15.59 -14.89
N PRO A 244 11.86 14.28 -14.53
CA PRO A 244 11.56 13.84 -13.17
C PRO A 244 12.60 14.25 -12.12
N THR A 245 13.79 14.70 -12.55
CA THR A 245 14.82 15.23 -11.63
C THR A 245 14.60 16.71 -11.34
N ALA A 246 13.87 17.42 -12.21
CA ALA A 246 13.60 18.85 -12.08
C ALA A 246 12.22 19.13 -11.45
N VAL A 247 11.27 18.21 -11.61
CA VAL A 247 9.93 18.29 -11.03
C VAL A 247 9.58 17.01 -10.31
N PRO A 248 9.23 17.08 -9.00
CA PRO A 248 8.65 15.94 -8.30
C PRO A 248 7.42 15.44 -9.05
N ALA A 249 7.44 14.18 -9.46
CA ALA A 249 6.39 13.65 -10.35
C ALA A 249 4.99 13.67 -9.71
N ARG A 250 4.88 13.87 -8.39
CA ARG A 250 3.62 14.10 -7.68
C ARG A 250 2.90 15.40 -8.03
N LEU A 251 3.59 16.42 -8.53
CA LEU A 251 3.00 17.73 -8.83
C LEU A 251 2.30 17.74 -10.20
N VAL A 252 2.76 16.91 -11.12
CA VAL A 252 2.35 16.92 -12.53
C VAL A 252 1.62 15.64 -12.88
N ARG A 253 0.67 15.72 -13.81
CA ARG A 253 -0.07 14.55 -14.27
C ARG A 253 0.80 13.69 -15.18
N TRP A 254 1.54 12.75 -14.59
CA TRP A 254 2.36 11.82 -15.35
C TRP A 254 1.50 10.80 -16.10
N SER A 255 1.65 10.76 -17.42
CA SER A 255 0.88 9.85 -18.27
C SER A 255 1.70 8.64 -18.74
N GLY A 256 2.95 8.51 -18.29
CA GLY A 256 3.87 7.45 -18.66
C GLY A 256 5.06 7.95 -19.48
N ALA A 257 6.09 7.12 -19.64
CA ALA A 257 7.36 7.47 -20.25
C ALA A 257 7.26 7.84 -21.73
N GLY A 258 6.24 7.34 -22.45
CA GLY A 258 5.98 7.66 -23.85
C GLY A 258 5.19 8.95 -24.08
N HIS A 259 4.71 9.61 -23.03
CA HIS A 259 3.89 10.81 -23.12
C HIS A 259 4.70 12.07 -22.83
N ASN A 260 4.35 13.16 -23.50
CA ASN A 260 4.93 14.48 -23.29
C ASN A 260 3.85 15.38 -22.68
N GLU A 261 4.01 15.77 -21.41
CA GLU A 261 2.99 16.51 -20.65
C GLU A 261 3.06 18.03 -20.83
N VAL A 262 4.22 18.56 -21.21
CA VAL A 262 4.41 20.01 -21.38
C VAL A 262 3.95 20.39 -22.77
N PHE A 263 2.88 21.16 -22.89
CA PHE A 263 2.38 21.65 -24.17
C PHE A 263 2.77 23.11 -24.37
N VAL A 264 3.31 23.44 -25.54
CA VAL A 264 3.83 24.77 -25.84
C VAL A 264 3.18 25.33 -27.08
N VAL A 265 2.55 26.48 -26.91
CA VAL A 265 2.09 27.33 -28.02
C VAL A 265 3.10 28.45 -28.18
N THR A 266 3.68 28.57 -29.37
CA THR A 266 4.63 29.66 -29.66
C THR A 266 3.98 30.63 -30.61
N GLU A 267 3.87 31.88 -30.17
CA GLU A 267 3.46 33.01 -30.98
C GLU A 267 4.71 33.81 -31.32
N ALA A 268 5.06 33.78 -32.60
CA ALA A 268 6.16 34.58 -33.08
C ALA A 268 5.66 36.00 -33.38
N ALA A 269 6.40 37.03 -32.95
CA ALA A 269 5.97 38.43 -33.06
C ALA A 269 5.89 38.94 -34.51
N GLN A 270 6.45 38.20 -35.46
CA GLN A 270 6.42 38.48 -36.90
C GLN A 270 5.82 37.28 -37.63
N GLU A 271 5.07 37.51 -38.70
CA GLU A 271 4.56 36.41 -39.54
C GLU A 271 5.63 35.92 -40.52
N GLY A 272 5.70 34.61 -40.75
CA GLY A 272 6.59 33.97 -41.72
C GLY A 272 7.97 33.59 -41.18
N ASP A 273 8.89 33.20 -42.08
CA ASP A 273 10.21 32.65 -41.70
C ASP A 273 11.11 33.63 -40.92
N GLN A 274 10.85 34.94 -40.99
CA GLN A 274 11.58 35.98 -40.26
C GLN A 274 11.38 35.92 -38.74
N ALA A 275 10.30 35.29 -38.31
CA ALA A 275 9.96 35.18 -36.90
C ALA A 275 10.96 34.34 -36.09
N TYR A 276 11.72 33.47 -36.76
CA TYR A 276 12.75 32.62 -36.17
C TYR A 276 14.18 33.12 -36.46
N GLU A 277 14.33 34.40 -36.80
CA GLU A 277 15.65 35.01 -36.92
C GLU A 277 16.32 35.20 -35.55
N PRO A 278 17.64 34.93 -35.45
CA PRO A 278 18.47 35.37 -34.33
C PRO A 278 18.17 36.79 -33.85
N GLY A 279 17.85 36.94 -32.57
CA GLY A 279 17.55 38.25 -31.98
C GLY A 279 16.09 38.67 -32.04
N SER A 280 15.22 37.93 -32.72
CA SER A 280 13.79 38.23 -32.76
C SER A 280 13.12 37.99 -31.40
N PRO A 281 12.21 38.87 -30.96
CA PRO A 281 11.42 38.65 -29.75
C PRO A 281 10.40 37.54 -29.98
N MET A 282 10.31 36.62 -29.03
CA MET A 282 9.41 35.47 -29.06
C MET A 282 8.53 35.45 -27.82
N ARG A 283 7.28 35.02 -28.00
CA ARG A 283 6.37 34.72 -26.90
C ARG A 283 5.93 33.26 -27.00
N SER A 284 5.98 32.54 -25.88
CA SER A 284 5.48 31.18 -25.81
C SER A 284 4.65 30.99 -24.55
N GLN A 285 3.57 30.24 -24.67
CA GLN A 285 2.74 29.81 -23.55
C GLN A 285 3.00 28.34 -23.27
N VAL A 286 3.35 28.03 -22.02
CA VAL A 286 3.66 26.68 -21.57
C VAL A 286 2.54 26.19 -20.67
N TYR A 287 1.88 25.12 -21.08
CA TYR A 287 0.77 24.48 -20.39
C TYR A 287 1.21 23.14 -19.79
N ILE A 288 0.66 22.82 -18.63
CA ILE A 288 0.82 21.51 -17.98
C ILE A 288 -0.39 21.16 -17.13
N ASP A 289 -0.77 19.88 -17.16
CA ASP A 289 -1.80 19.34 -16.29
C ASP A 289 -1.19 18.89 -14.95
N VAL A 290 -1.85 19.21 -13.84
CA VAL A 290 -1.36 18.99 -12.48
C VAL A 290 -2.38 18.25 -11.61
N HIS A 291 -1.90 17.58 -10.57
CA HIS A 291 -2.74 16.81 -9.63
C HIS A 291 -3.36 17.65 -8.51
N ASP A 292 -2.66 18.70 -8.09
CA ASP A 292 -3.04 19.61 -7.02
C ASP A 292 -2.64 21.01 -7.49
N VAL A 293 -3.64 21.80 -7.86
CA VAL A 293 -3.43 23.12 -8.45
C VAL A 293 -2.75 24.07 -7.47
N ASP A 294 -3.16 24.04 -6.20
CA ASP A 294 -2.68 24.97 -5.18
C ASP A 294 -1.20 24.72 -4.85
N ASP A 295 -0.81 23.45 -4.66
CA ASP A 295 0.59 23.08 -4.43
C ASP A 295 1.45 23.35 -5.67
N ALA A 296 0.94 22.99 -6.86
CA ALA A 296 1.69 23.11 -8.10
C ALA A 296 1.88 24.57 -8.54
N GLU A 297 0.90 25.46 -8.37
CA GLU A 297 1.01 26.88 -8.72
C GLU A 297 2.14 27.55 -7.92
N GLN A 298 2.20 27.27 -6.61
CA GLN A 298 3.22 27.84 -5.74
C GLN A 298 4.60 27.24 -6.03
N SER A 299 4.63 25.95 -6.39
CA SER A 299 5.85 25.17 -6.51
C SER A 299 6.46 25.08 -7.91
N LEU A 300 5.74 25.38 -9.00
CA LEU A 300 6.23 25.17 -10.38
C LEU A 300 6.54 26.47 -11.12
N ARG A 301 7.57 26.42 -11.98
CA ARG A 301 7.95 27.48 -12.92
C ARG A 301 8.15 26.88 -14.31
N ALA A 302 7.71 27.55 -15.36
CA ALA A 302 8.08 27.19 -16.73
C ALA A 302 9.42 27.81 -17.10
N TYR A 303 10.13 27.16 -18.02
CA TYR A 303 11.35 27.70 -18.60
C TYR A 303 11.45 27.41 -20.09
N VAL A 304 12.26 28.22 -20.77
CA VAL A 304 12.78 27.98 -22.11
C VAL A 304 14.29 28.05 -22.08
N ALA A 305 14.93 27.12 -22.77
CA ALA A 305 16.37 26.98 -22.86
C ALA A 305 16.81 26.79 -24.31
N ASP A 306 18.04 27.18 -24.61
CA ASP A 306 18.72 26.83 -25.84
C ASP A 306 19.18 25.37 -25.74
N ARG A 307 18.61 24.47 -26.55
CA ARG A 307 18.90 23.03 -26.53
C ARG A 307 20.30 22.69 -27.03
N SER A 308 20.97 23.61 -27.75
CA SER A 308 22.34 23.39 -28.20
C SER A 308 23.35 23.58 -27.06
N THR A 309 23.09 24.53 -26.16
CA THR A 309 23.99 24.89 -25.05
C THR A 309 23.49 24.44 -23.68
N GLY A 310 22.22 24.04 -23.57
CA GLY A 310 21.53 23.81 -22.30
C GLY A 310 21.23 25.08 -21.50
N LYS A 311 21.55 26.27 -22.03
CA LYS A 311 21.42 27.52 -21.30
C LYS A 311 19.96 27.93 -21.19
N VAL A 312 19.48 28.09 -19.95
CA VAL A 312 18.15 28.65 -19.69
C VAL A 312 18.10 30.12 -20.12
N LEU A 313 17.14 30.46 -20.98
CA LEU A 313 16.93 31.79 -21.55
C LEU A 313 15.93 32.60 -20.71
N LYS A 314 14.84 31.96 -20.28
CA LYS A 314 13.78 32.61 -19.49
C LYS A 314 13.12 31.59 -18.56
N ILE A 315 12.69 32.08 -17.39
CA ILE A 315 11.86 31.37 -16.41
C ILE A 315 10.67 32.26 -16.06
N SER A 316 9.50 31.68 -15.87
CA SER A 316 8.27 32.40 -15.51
C SER A 316 7.41 31.60 -14.53
N PRO A 317 6.69 32.25 -13.60
CA PRO A 317 5.73 31.57 -12.74
C PRO A 317 4.58 30.95 -13.52
N MET A 318 4.15 29.77 -13.07
CA MET A 318 2.93 29.13 -13.53
C MET A 318 1.71 29.78 -12.83
N GLN A 319 0.59 29.84 -13.53
CA GLN A 319 -0.69 30.39 -13.04
C GLN A 319 -1.83 29.46 -13.43
N VAL A 320 -2.87 29.39 -12.61
CA VAL A 320 -4.07 28.61 -12.92
C VAL A 320 -4.77 29.16 -14.18
N THR A 321 -5.24 28.25 -15.04
CA THR A 321 -6.05 28.64 -16.20
C THR A 321 -7.20 27.68 -16.45
N ASP A 322 -8.36 28.24 -16.77
CA ASP A 322 -9.51 27.48 -17.28
C ASP A 322 -9.44 27.32 -18.81
N HIS A 323 -8.48 27.97 -19.46
CA HIS A 323 -8.35 27.95 -20.91
C HIS A 323 -7.69 26.66 -21.38
N THR A 324 -8.36 25.98 -22.31
CA THR A 324 -7.79 24.85 -23.06
C THR A 324 -7.41 25.34 -24.46
N PRO A 325 -6.10 25.39 -24.80
CA PRO A 325 -5.69 25.81 -26.14
C PRO A 325 -6.16 24.79 -27.19
N GLU A 326 -6.40 25.27 -28.42
CA GLU A 326 -6.75 24.39 -29.54
C GLU A 326 -5.67 23.32 -29.77
N GLY A 327 -6.09 22.05 -29.90
CA GLY A 327 -5.18 20.91 -30.08
C GLY A 327 -4.68 20.26 -28.78
N LEU A 328 -5.10 20.76 -27.62
CA LEU A 328 -4.93 20.06 -26.34
C LEU A 328 -6.26 19.43 -25.92
N ASP A 329 -6.24 18.14 -25.58
CA ASP A 329 -7.44 17.47 -25.10
C ASP A 329 -7.92 18.13 -23.79
N PRO A 330 -9.25 18.27 -23.59
CA PRO A 330 -9.76 18.70 -22.30
C PRO A 330 -9.26 17.75 -21.22
N VAL A 331 -8.91 18.30 -20.06
CA VAL A 331 -8.50 17.49 -18.90
C VAL A 331 -9.63 16.52 -18.64
N SER A 332 -9.37 15.22 -18.78
CA SER A 332 -10.42 14.23 -18.57
C SER A 332 -10.89 14.30 -17.12
N ASP A 333 -12.16 14.63 -16.91
CA ASP A 333 -12.89 14.70 -15.62
C ASP A 333 -12.91 13.36 -14.85
N THR A 334 -12.33 12.29 -15.41
CA THR A 334 -12.42 10.93 -14.87
C THR A 334 -11.60 10.67 -13.60
N LEU A 335 -10.81 11.64 -13.11
CA LEU A 335 -9.86 11.45 -12.01
C LEU A 335 -10.12 12.30 -10.76
N GLY A 336 -11.34 12.79 -10.58
CA GLY A 336 -11.76 13.50 -9.38
C GLY A 336 -11.47 15.00 -9.39
N SER A 337 -12.16 15.73 -8.51
CA SER A 337 -12.37 17.18 -8.48
C SER A 337 -11.16 18.06 -8.15
N HIS A 338 -9.94 17.54 -8.15
CA HIS A 338 -8.75 18.27 -7.64
C HIS A 338 -7.62 18.50 -8.66
N GLY A 339 -7.71 17.90 -9.86
CA GLY A 339 -6.77 18.19 -10.94
C GLY A 339 -7.07 19.54 -11.61
N GLY A 340 -6.06 20.13 -12.23
CA GLY A 340 -6.25 21.34 -13.04
C GLY A 340 -5.12 21.60 -14.01
N ARG A 341 -5.16 22.75 -14.66
CA ARG A 341 -4.19 23.15 -15.68
C ARG A 341 -3.51 24.46 -15.27
N LEU A 342 -2.20 24.48 -15.45
CA LEU A 342 -1.40 25.67 -15.26
C LEU A 342 -0.85 26.16 -16.60
N VAL A 343 -0.67 27.47 -16.72
CA VAL A 343 -0.01 28.14 -17.85
C VAL A 343 1.06 29.11 -17.38
N ALA A 344 2.10 29.29 -18.18
CA ALA A 344 3.07 30.37 -18.00
C ALA A 344 3.38 31.05 -19.33
N ASP A 345 3.38 32.38 -19.33
CA ASP A 345 3.87 33.20 -20.43
C ASP A 345 5.41 33.34 -20.34
N LEU A 346 6.10 32.98 -21.42
CA LEU A 346 7.53 33.14 -21.60
C LEU A 346 7.82 34.13 -22.72
N GLU A 347 8.41 35.27 -22.36
CA GLU A 347 8.94 36.26 -23.29
C GLU A 347 10.47 36.19 -23.29
N TYR A 348 11.07 35.95 -24.46
CA TYR A 348 12.51 35.75 -24.63
C TYR A 348 12.98 36.18 -26.01
N THR A 349 14.30 36.27 -26.19
CA THR A 349 14.92 36.57 -27.47
C THR A 349 15.41 35.28 -28.12
N PHE A 350 15.08 35.07 -29.39
CA PHE A 350 15.53 33.89 -30.13
C PHE A 350 17.07 33.86 -30.19
N PRO A 351 17.72 32.77 -29.75
CA PRO A 351 19.17 32.72 -29.62
C PRO A 351 19.87 32.86 -30.98
N ALA A 352 21.06 33.46 -30.96
CA ALA A 352 21.85 33.61 -32.17
C ALA A 352 22.36 32.25 -32.69
N ARG A 353 22.27 32.05 -34.00
CA ARG A 353 22.87 30.86 -34.65
C ARG A 353 24.39 30.98 -34.60
N GLY A 354 25.06 30.00 -34.01
CA GLY A 354 26.47 29.75 -34.29
C GLY A 354 26.63 29.20 -35.71
N ASP A 355 27.75 29.48 -36.36
CA ASP A 355 28.02 28.99 -37.73
C ASP A 355 27.80 27.46 -37.81
N GLY A 356 26.76 27.06 -38.54
CA GLY A 356 26.43 25.66 -38.81
C GLY A 356 25.66 24.91 -37.72
N VAL A 357 25.22 25.56 -36.62
CA VAL A 357 24.38 24.93 -35.59
C VAL A 357 22.94 25.38 -35.74
N GLU A 358 22.05 24.44 -35.99
CA GLU A 358 20.60 24.67 -35.95
C GLU A 358 20.19 25.01 -34.51
N THR A 359 19.72 26.25 -34.29
CA THR A 359 19.20 26.68 -32.99
C THR A 359 17.87 25.98 -32.75
N SER A 360 17.87 25.06 -31.80
CA SER A 360 16.66 24.40 -31.30
C SER A 360 16.38 24.88 -29.88
N LEU A 361 15.12 25.19 -29.58
CA LEU A 361 14.67 25.52 -28.22
C LEU A 361 14.22 24.25 -27.50
N HIS A 362 14.30 24.29 -26.17
CA HIS A 362 13.68 23.30 -25.29
C HIS A 362 12.84 24.04 -24.26
N PHE A 363 11.64 23.54 -24.01
CA PHE A 363 10.74 24.08 -23.02
C PHE A 363 10.45 23.01 -21.99
N GLY A 364 10.26 23.43 -20.75
CA GLY A 364 9.91 22.53 -19.67
C GLY A 364 9.40 23.26 -18.45
N VAL A 365 9.23 22.49 -17.39
CA VAL A 365 8.85 22.96 -16.06
C VAL A 365 9.91 22.54 -15.05
N ILE A 366 10.07 23.36 -14.00
CA ILE A 366 10.96 23.10 -12.86
C ILE A 366 10.24 23.41 -11.56
N ALA A 367 10.60 22.70 -10.49
CA ALA A 367 10.21 23.08 -9.14
C ALA A 367 10.99 24.34 -8.69
N LEU A 368 10.33 25.23 -7.95
CA LEU A 368 10.86 26.51 -7.47
C LEU A 368 12.15 26.34 -6.65
N HIS A 369 12.24 25.24 -5.89
CA HIS A 369 13.39 24.92 -5.05
C HIS A 369 14.37 23.93 -5.73
N GLY A 370 14.14 23.60 -7.00
CA GLY A 370 15.04 22.78 -7.79
C GLY A 370 16.30 23.55 -8.20
N PRO A 371 17.49 22.94 -8.17
CA PRO A 371 18.70 23.60 -8.64
C PRO A 371 18.61 23.81 -10.16
N LEU A 372 18.80 25.03 -10.65
CA LEU A 372 18.81 25.32 -12.10
C LEU A 372 19.76 24.43 -12.91
N PRO A 373 20.95 24.03 -12.40
CA PRO A 373 21.80 23.07 -13.08
C PRO A 373 21.20 21.67 -13.29
N ALA A 374 20.09 21.33 -12.62
CA ALA A 374 19.37 20.07 -12.87
C ALA A 374 18.53 20.11 -14.15
N VAL A 375 18.38 21.26 -14.80
CA VAL A 375 17.67 21.37 -16.08
C VAL A 375 18.48 20.68 -17.19
N ARG A 376 17.98 19.52 -17.65
CA ARG A 376 18.61 18.71 -18.70
C ARG A 376 18.05 19.05 -20.08
N ALA A 377 18.22 20.32 -20.46
CA ALA A 377 17.63 20.87 -21.68
C ALA A 377 18.46 20.61 -22.97
N ASP A 378 19.69 20.14 -22.85
CA ASP A 378 20.56 19.88 -24.00
C ASP A 378 20.24 18.53 -24.69
N LYS A 379 20.91 18.23 -25.80
CA LYS A 379 20.67 16.98 -26.55
C LYS A 379 20.94 15.72 -25.73
N VAL A 380 21.97 15.72 -24.88
CA VAL A 380 22.30 14.57 -24.03
C VAL A 380 21.32 14.47 -22.87
N GLY A 381 21.07 15.59 -22.19
CA GLY A 381 20.14 15.71 -21.09
C GLY A 381 18.73 15.26 -21.46
N THR A 382 18.21 15.69 -22.61
CA THR A 382 16.88 15.26 -23.08
C THR A 382 16.76 13.75 -23.34
N GLN A 383 17.85 13.07 -23.71
CA GLN A 383 17.86 11.60 -23.81
C GLN A 383 17.93 10.94 -22.43
N LEU A 384 18.72 11.49 -21.51
CA LEU A 384 18.75 11.03 -20.12
C LEU A 384 17.40 11.18 -19.45
N VAL A 385 16.67 12.28 -19.72
CA VAL A 385 15.28 12.44 -19.26
C VAL A 385 14.46 11.23 -19.70
N LYS A 386 14.42 10.89 -20.99
CA LYS A 386 13.65 9.74 -21.50
C LYS A 386 14.02 8.42 -20.84
N VAL A 387 15.31 8.18 -20.60
CA VAL A 387 15.79 6.98 -19.88
C VAL A 387 15.24 6.95 -18.46
N ASP A 388 15.34 8.06 -17.73
CA ASP A 388 14.81 8.15 -16.36
C ASP A 388 13.30 7.92 -16.32
N ARG A 389 12.56 8.46 -17.30
CA ARG A 389 11.11 8.23 -17.40
C ARG A 389 10.79 6.75 -17.55
N LEU A 390 11.48 6.06 -18.45
CA LEU A 390 11.32 4.61 -18.64
C LEU A 390 11.67 3.83 -17.38
N ALA A 391 12.73 4.25 -16.70
CA ALA A 391 13.20 3.60 -15.48
C ALA A 391 12.21 3.80 -14.32
N MET A 392 11.60 4.99 -14.20
CA MET A 392 10.52 5.28 -13.26
C MET A 392 9.25 4.49 -13.53
N ASP A 393 8.81 4.40 -14.79
CA ASP A 393 7.66 3.58 -15.18
C ASP A 393 7.89 2.10 -14.85
N PHE A 394 9.07 1.58 -15.21
CA PHE A 394 9.43 0.20 -14.89
C PHE A 394 9.43 -0.05 -13.38
N TRP A 395 10.02 0.86 -12.60
CA TRP A 395 9.99 0.81 -11.15
C TRP A 395 8.55 0.81 -10.61
N HIS A 396 7.70 1.69 -11.15
CA HIS A 396 6.30 1.79 -10.75
C HIS A 396 5.52 0.51 -11.01
N CYS A 397 5.65 -0.07 -12.21
CA CYS A 397 5.03 -1.33 -12.58
C CYS A 397 5.54 -2.49 -11.72
N ARG A 398 6.85 -2.56 -11.46
CA ARG A 398 7.44 -3.59 -10.60
C ARG A 398 6.88 -3.52 -9.18
N ARG A 399 6.73 -2.30 -8.64
CA ARG A 399 6.12 -2.05 -7.33
C ARG A 399 4.66 -2.49 -7.31
N GLN A 400 3.85 -2.07 -8.28
CA GLN A 400 2.45 -2.50 -8.38
C GLN A 400 2.32 -4.03 -8.40
N ALA A 401 3.16 -4.72 -9.18
CA ALA A 401 3.19 -6.17 -9.22
C ALA A 401 3.59 -6.79 -7.87
N ALA A 402 4.57 -6.21 -7.16
CA ALA A 402 4.98 -6.67 -5.84
C ALA A 402 3.85 -6.50 -4.79
N THR A 403 3.19 -5.34 -4.78
CA THR A 403 2.04 -5.07 -3.90
C THR A 403 0.90 -6.05 -4.19
N ALA A 404 0.59 -6.31 -5.46
CA ALA A 404 -0.43 -7.28 -5.85
C ALA A 404 -0.11 -8.71 -5.37
N ALA A 405 1.15 -9.12 -5.49
CA ALA A 405 1.60 -10.44 -5.02
C ALA A 405 1.49 -10.56 -3.49
N GLN A 406 1.86 -9.51 -2.75
CA GLN A 406 1.72 -9.45 -1.29
C GLN A 406 0.26 -9.50 -0.86
N LEU A 407 -0.61 -8.75 -1.54
CA LEU A 407 -2.06 -8.78 -1.30
C LEU A 407 -2.62 -10.19 -1.49
N ALA A 408 -2.29 -10.83 -2.62
CA ALA A 408 -2.71 -12.21 -2.89
C ALA A 408 -2.19 -13.20 -1.85
N GLN A 409 -0.98 -12.99 -1.30
CA GLN A 409 -0.47 -13.81 -0.20
C GLN A 409 -1.24 -13.59 1.11
N ARG A 410 -1.53 -12.33 1.48
CA ARG A 410 -2.31 -12.01 2.69
C ARG A 410 -3.73 -12.57 2.61
N LEU A 411 -4.38 -12.45 1.45
CA LEU A 411 -5.72 -12.99 1.24
C LEU A 411 -5.75 -14.52 1.39
N ARG A 412 -4.76 -15.23 0.84
CA ARG A 412 -4.61 -16.68 1.08
C ARG A 412 -4.48 -17.01 2.57
N GLN A 413 -3.68 -16.26 3.32
CA GLN A 413 -3.56 -16.47 4.76
C GLN A 413 -4.88 -16.22 5.53
N VAL A 414 -5.68 -15.23 5.11
CA VAL A 414 -7.00 -14.97 5.69
C VAL A 414 -7.95 -16.13 5.37
N GLN A 415 -7.96 -16.61 4.12
CA GLN A 415 -8.76 -17.76 3.70
C GLN A 415 -8.39 -19.03 4.48
N ASP A 416 -7.09 -19.32 4.63
CA ASP A 416 -6.61 -20.46 5.42
C ASP A 416 -7.06 -20.37 6.89
N ARG A 417 -6.99 -19.16 7.49
CA ARG A 417 -7.48 -18.92 8.87
C ARG A 417 -8.98 -19.11 8.98
N ALA A 418 -9.75 -18.64 8.00
CA ALA A 418 -11.20 -18.80 7.98
C ALA A 418 -11.60 -20.28 7.84
N GLN A 419 -10.94 -21.03 6.95
CA GLN A 419 -11.14 -22.47 6.81
C GLN A 419 -10.78 -23.23 8.08
N HIS A 420 -9.67 -22.87 8.74
CA HIS A 420 -9.28 -23.47 10.02
C HIS A 420 -10.28 -23.18 11.14
N ALA A 421 -10.79 -21.94 11.21
CA ALA A 421 -11.82 -21.55 12.16
C ALA A 421 -13.14 -22.31 11.91
N ALA A 422 -13.55 -22.44 10.65
CA ALA A 422 -14.73 -23.21 10.26
C ALA A 422 -14.60 -24.70 10.64
N ALA A 423 -13.45 -25.32 10.37
CA ALA A 423 -13.18 -26.70 10.77
C ALA A 423 -13.21 -26.89 12.30
N THR A 424 -12.70 -25.91 13.05
CA THR A 424 -12.74 -25.92 14.52
C THR A 424 -14.17 -25.80 15.05
N LEU A 425 -15.00 -24.96 14.43
CA LEU A 425 -16.41 -24.82 14.79
C LEU A 425 -17.22 -26.08 14.46
N ASP A 426 -16.98 -26.71 13.30
CA ASP A 426 -17.62 -27.98 12.93
C ASP A 426 -17.26 -29.10 13.90
N GLU A 427 -15.98 -29.20 14.29
CA GLU A 427 -15.55 -30.18 15.30
C GLU A 427 -16.20 -29.93 16.66
N ARG A 428 -16.29 -28.67 17.10
CA ARG A 428 -17.02 -28.31 18.32
C ARG A 428 -18.50 -28.67 18.24
N ALA A 429 -19.13 -28.44 17.09
CA ALA A 429 -20.53 -28.82 16.87
C ALA A 429 -20.72 -30.34 16.94
N ARG A 430 -19.80 -31.12 16.37
CA ARG A 430 -19.82 -32.60 16.47
C ARG A 430 -19.68 -33.10 17.90
N ILE A 431 -18.75 -32.52 18.67
CA ILE A 431 -18.58 -32.86 20.10
C ILE A 431 -19.86 -32.56 20.88
N LEU A 432 -20.44 -31.36 20.70
CA LEU A 432 -21.69 -30.98 21.36
C LEU A 432 -22.85 -31.90 20.99
N ASN A 433 -22.96 -32.30 19.72
CA ASN A 433 -23.98 -33.26 19.28
C ASN A 433 -23.76 -34.66 19.88
N ALA A 434 -22.52 -35.14 19.94
CA ALA A 434 -22.19 -36.42 20.55
C ALA A 434 -22.49 -36.43 22.07
N ASP A 435 -22.22 -35.32 22.75
CA ASP A 435 -22.56 -35.12 24.15
C ASP A 435 -24.08 -35.07 24.35
N ALA A 436 -24.82 -34.35 23.50
CA ALA A 436 -26.28 -34.31 23.52
C ALA A 436 -26.88 -35.72 23.35
N ASP A 437 -26.38 -36.51 22.39
CA ASP A 437 -26.79 -37.89 22.18
C ASP A 437 -26.45 -38.79 23.38
N ALA A 438 -25.29 -38.60 24.00
CA ALA A 438 -24.91 -39.34 25.20
C ALA A 438 -25.84 -39.03 26.38
N HIS A 439 -26.20 -37.75 26.57
CA HIS A 439 -27.17 -37.32 27.57
C HIS A 439 -28.56 -37.87 27.28
N ALA A 440 -29.03 -37.82 26.03
CA ALA A 440 -30.32 -38.41 25.62
C ALA A 440 -30.37 -39.91 25.95
N ARG A 441 -29.32 -40.67 25.58
CA ARG A 441 -29.20 -42.11 25.93
C ARG A 441 -29.11 -42.35 27.45
N GLN A 442 -28.57 -41.41 28.22
CA GLN A 442 -28.54 -41.52 29.69
C GLN A 442 -29.93 -41.29 30.27
N VAL A 443 -30.68 -40.28 29.78
CA VAL A 443 -32.05 -40.00 30.18
C VAL A 443 -32.97 -41.18 29.85
N ASP A 444 -32.87 -41.76 28.66
CA ASP A 444 -33.66 -42.95 28.30
C ASP A 444 -33.34 -44.15 29.22
N ARG A 445 -32.06 -44.33 29.57
CA ARG A 445 -31.65 -45.39 30.51
C ARG A 445 -32.21 -45.16 31.91
N THR A 446 -32.20 -43.93 32.43
CA THR A 446 -32.74 -43.61 33.75
C THR A 446 -34.27 -43.72 33.78
N LEU A 447 -34.96 -43.20 32.76
CA LEU A 447 -36.41 -43.36 32.60
C LEU A 447 -36.80 -44.83 32.49
N GLY A 448 -36.09 -45.62 31.68
CA GLY A 448 -36.31 -47.06 31.57
C GLY A 448 -36.06 -47.80 32.88
N ALA A 449 -35.04 -47.41 33.67
CA ALA A 449 -34.78 -47.97 34.99
C ALA A 449 -35.87 -47.61 36.01
N LEU A 450 -36.34 -46.37 36.00
CA LEU A 450 -37.46 -45.89 36.83
C LEU A 450 -38.75 -46.63 36.50
N ALA A 451 -39.09 -46.77 35.22
CA ALA A 451 -40.26 -47.53 34.76
C ALA A 451 -40.20 -48.99 35.24
N ARG A 452 -39.05 -49.66 35.11
CA ARG A 452 -38.85 -51.03 35.64
C ARG A 452 -38.91 -51.08 37.17
N SER A 453 -38.51 -50.02 37.87
CA SER A 453 -38.61 -49.94 39.33
C SER A 453 -40.06 -49.80 39.78
N LEU A 454 -40.82 -48.90 39.14
CA LEU A 454 -42.24 -48.70 39.38
C LEU A 454 -43.04 -49.97 39.09
N GLN A 455 -42.77 -50.64 37.97
CA GLN A 455 -43.42 -51.91 37.62
C GLN A 455 -43.11 -53.01 38.65
N ARG A 456 -41.87 -53.09 39.15
CA ARG A 456 -41.51 -54.03 40.22
C ARG A 456 -42.19 -53.69 41.54
N SER A 457 -42.29 -52.40 41.89
CA SER A 457 -42.97 -51.93 43.10
C SER A 457 -44.47 -52.24 43.04
N SER A 458 -45.13 -51.92 41.92
CA SER A 458 -46.52 -52.24 41.64
C SER A 458 -46.77 -53.75 41.71
N ARG A 459 -45.92 -54.57 41.08
CA ARG A 459 -46.04 -56.03 41.15
C ARG A 459 -45.85 -56.58 42.58
N ARG A 460 -44.92 -56.02 43.36
CA ARG A 460 -44.77 -56.39 44.78
C ARG A 460 -45.99 -56.00 45.61
N ALA A 461 -46.58 -54.83 45.37
CA ALA A 461 -47.80 -54.40 46.03
C ALA A 461 -48.98 -55.31 45.69
N ALA A 462 -49.13 -55.67 44.41
CA ALA A 462 -50.14 -56.64 43.95
C ALA A 462 -49.93 -58.01 44.61
N ASN A 463 -48.70 -58.54 44.63
CA ASN A 463 -48.40 -59.81 45.28
C ASN A 463 -48.72 -59.79 46.79
N ARG A 464 -48.39 -58.70 47.51
CA ARG A 464 -48.74 -58.56 48.93
C ARG A 464 -50.25 -58.57 49.16
N LEU A 465 -51.02 -57.90 48.31
CA LEU A 465 -52.47 -57.91 48.38
C LEU A 465 -53.02 -59.32 48.14
N VAL A 466 -52.46 -60.06 47.18
CA VAL A 466 -52.83 -61.47 46.93
C VAL A 466 -52.50 -62.34 48.15
N GLU A 467 -51.30 -62.23 48.71
CA GLU A 467 -50.88 -62.96 49.91
C GLU A 467 -51.79 -62.63 51.11
N GLU A 468 -52.18 -61.36 51.31
CA GLU A 468 -53.09 -60.95 52.38
C GLU A 468 -54.50 -61.53 52.18
N VAL A 469 -55.00 -61.54 50.95
CA VAL A 469 -56.28 -62.17 50.58
C VAL A 469 -56.24 -63.68 50.85
N GLU A 470 -55.18 -64.36 50.45
CA GLU A 470 -55.01 -65.79 50.68
C GLU A 470 -54.88 -66.12 52.17
N ALA A 471 -54.12 -65.34 52.93
CA ALA A 471 -53.99 -65.48 54.38
C ALA A 471 -55.34 -65.29 55.09
N ARG A 472 -56.12 -64.27 54.71
CA ARG A 472 -57.48 -64.06 55.25
C ARG A 472 -58.42 -65.20 54.88
N ARG A 473 -58.32 -65.75 53.66
CA ARG A 473 -59.10 -66.91 53.22
C ARG A 473 -58.75 -68.18 54.00
N GLN A 474 -57.46 -68.43 54.26
CA GLN A 474 -56.99 -69.54 55.08
C GLN A 474 -57.42 -69.38 56.55
N ALA A 475 -57.30 -68.18 57.12
CA ALA A 475 -57.79 -67.87 58.45
C ALA A 475 -59.31 -68.09 58.57
N TRP A 476 -60.10 -67.78 57.55
CA TRP A 476 -61.52 -68.09 57.53
C TRP A 476 -61.78 -69.61 57.50
N SER A 477 -61.06 -70.34 56.63
CA SER A 477 -61.22 -71.80 56.51
C SER A 477 -60.86 -72.58 57.78
N THR A 478 -60.05 -72.00 58.67
CA THR A 478 -59.70 -72.59 59.97
C THR A 478 -60.71 -72.26 61.07
N VAL A 479 -61.54 -71.21 60.91
CA VAL A 479 -62.55 -70.78 61.89
C VAL A 479 -63.94 -71.38 61.60
N SER A 480 -64.23 -71.77 60.35
CA SER A 480 -65.54 -72.33 59.98
C SER A 480 -65.42 -73.34 58.84
N SER A 481 -65.66 -74.62 59.12
CA SER A 481 -65.58 -75.68 58.09
C SER A 481 -66.82 -75.77 57.21
N ASP A 482 -67.94 -75.11 57.54
CA ASP A 482 -69.22 -75.29 56.82
C ASP A 482 -70.12 -74.04 56.73
N ALA A 483 -69.63 -72.83 57.04
CA ALA A 483 -70.40 -71.59 56.82
C ALA A 483 -69.80 -70.71 55.71
N PRO A 484 -70.63 -70.20 54.76
CA PRO A 484 -70.16 -69.23 53.78
C PRO A 484 -69.62 -67.97 54.49
N PRO A 485 -68.58 -67.32 53.92
CA PRO A 485 -68.04 -66.10 54.50
C PRO A 485 -69.13 -65.03 54.65
N PRO A 486 -69.07 -64.18 55.69
CA PRO A 486 -70.09 -63.17 55.94
C PRO A 486 -70.09 -62.19 54.77
N ALA A 487 -71.28 -61.76 54.32
CA ALA A 487 -71.45 -60.77 53.25
C ALA A 487 -70.50 -59.55 53.31
N PRO A 488 -70.19 -58.94 54.49
CA PRO A 488 -69.23 -57.83 54.55
C PRO A 488 -67.80 -58.23 54.14
N LEU A 489 -67.37 -59.46 54.40
CA LEU A 489 -66.03 -59.95 54.08
C LEU A 489 -65.89 -60.25 52.57
N LEU A 490 -66.97 -60.73 51.94
CA LEU A 490 -67.05 -60.87 50.48
C LEU A 490 -67.02 -59.51 49.77
N ALA A 491 -67.73 -58.51 50.31
CA ALA A 491 -67.72 -57.15 49.77
C ALA A 491 -66.34 -56.48 49.91
N GLU A 492 -65.63 -56.72 51.02
CA GLU A 492 -64.27 -56.24 51.23
C GLU A 492 -63.27 -56.93 50.29
N LEU A 493 -63.37 -58.25 50.10
CA LEU A 493 -62.55 -58.99 49.14
C LEU A 493 -62.79 -58.56 47.69
N ASP A 494 -64.05 -58.34 47.29
CA ASP A 494 -64.40 -57.80 45.97
C ASP A 494 -63.92 -56.36 45.78
N ALA A 495 -63.90 -55.54 46.84
CA ALA A 495 -63.33 -54.20 46.79
C ALA A 495 -61.79 -54.23 46.65
N MET A 496 -61.12 -55.13 47.37
CA MET A 496 -59.67 -55.33 47.26
C MET A 496 -59.26 -55.86 45.88
N MET A 497 -60.00 -56.82 45.32
CA MET A 497 -59.77 -57.37 43.98
C MET A 497 -59.99 -56.33 42.87
N ARG A 498 -60.99 -55.45 43.03
CA ARG A 498 -61.21 -54.32 42.10
C ARG A 498 -60.15 -53.24 42.17
N ASN A 499 -59.43 -53.10 43.29
CA ASN A 499 -58.29 -52.18 43.41
C ASN A 499 -56.97 -52.77 42.86
N VAL A 500 -56.94 -54.07 42.54
CA VAL A 500 -55.79 -54.77 41.94
C VAL A 500 -55.90 -54.85 40.42
N ALA A 501 -57.12 -54.87 39.87
CA ALA A 501 -57.41 -54.79 38.44
C ALA A 501 -57.31 -53.33 37.94
#